data_AF-A0A1E1XAH1-F1
#
_entry.id   AF-A0A1E1XAH1-F1
#
_cell.length_a   1.000
_cell.length_b   1.000
_cell.length_c   1.000
_cell.angle_alpha   90.00
_cell.angle_beta   90.00
_cell.angle_gamma   90.00
#
_symmetry.space_group_name_H-M   'P 1'
#
loop_
_entity.id
_entity.type
_entity.pdbx_description
1 polymer ?
#
loop_
_entity_poly.entity_id
_entity_poly.type
_entity_poly.pdbx_seq_one_letter_code
_entity_poly.pdbx_strand_id
1 'polypeptide(L)'
;MDSLARSSEEYSRLFRSVATSLTAAVLVPFCFNQQGEPAVLLTLRSQNLARHAGLISFPGGIADKGDVSATETALRETEEELGIPPANVDVWGPIHPLPSLGSEISVTPVVAFVRSSGPESLMEELVVNENEVEKVFTPSLASLCDPRGWEYTNWKYPGVPRHLAPVFVLDGDERIWGLTAKILHLCMASILPELYCRDCLVQLAGADNGGKL
;
A
#
# COMPACT_ATOMS: atom_id res chain seq x y z
N MET A 1 4.78 16.19 1.82
CA MET A 1 5.15 15.17 2.83
C MET A 1 4.56 15.44 4.21
N ASP A 2 4.66 16.64 4.78
CA ASP A 2 4.14 16.94 6.14
C ASP A 2 2.64 16.69 6.34
N SER A 3 1.82 16.90 5.31
CA SER A 3 0.39 16.57 5.35
C SER A 3 0.18 15.06 5.48
N LEU A 4 0.88 14.28 4.65
CA LEU A 4 0.80 12.83 4.64
C LEU A 4 1.27 12.22 5.96
N ALA A 5 2.39 12.72 6.51
CA ALA A 5 2.89 12.28 7.79
C ALA A 5 1.83 12.49 8.90
N ARG A 6 1.23 13.68 8.98
CA ARG A 6 0.15 13.98 9.93
C ARG A 6 -1.08 13.10 9.74
N SER A 7 -1.59 12.97 8.52
CA SER A 7 -2.74 12.11 8.23
C SER A 7 -2.49 10.64 8.59
N SER A 8 -1.28 10.14 8.33
CA SER A 8 -0.90 8.76 8.68
C SER A 8 -0.80 8.55 10.20
N GLU A 9 -0.30 9.54 10.94
CA GLU A 9 -0.26 9.50 12.40
C GLU A 9 -1.68 9.55 12.99
N GLU A 10 -2.53 10.44 12.50
CA GLU A 10 -3.93 10.52 12.95
C GLU A 10 -4.68 9.22 12.67
N TYR A 11 -4.45 8.60 11.51
CA TYR A 11 -5.05 7.32 11.17
C TYR A 11 -4.51 6.17 12.04
N SER A 12 -3.21 6.13 12.32
CA SER A 12 -2.60 5.09 13.15
C SER A 12 -3.16 5.07 14.57
N ARG A 13 -3.66 6.22 15.07
CA ARG A 13 -4.28 6.34 16.40
C ARG A 13 -5.48 5.40 16.60
N LEU A 14 -6.17 5.01 15.52
CA LEU A 14 -7.26 4.04 15.56
C LEU A 14 -6.79 2.64 15.97
N PHE A 15 -5.51 2.34 15.77
CA PHE A 15 -4.94 1.01 15.97
C PHE A 15 -3.95 0.95 17.14
N ARG A 16 -3.91 1.98 18.00
CA ARG A 16 -2.96 2.08 19.13
C ARG A 16 -3.00 0.90 20.12
N SER A 17 -4.12 0.19 20.20
CA SER A 17 -4.27 -0.98 21.08
C SER A 17 -3.79 -2.29 20.45
N VAL A 18 -3.40 -2.27 19.16
CA VAL A 18 -2.95 -3.47 18.45
C VAL A 18 -1.49 -3.69 18.79
N ALA A 19 -1.20 -4.80 19.47
CA ALA A 19 0.17 -5.17 19.79
C ALA A 19 0.90 -5.70 18.54
N THR A 20 2.18 -5.35 18.42
CA THR A 20 3.06 -5.81 17.33
C THR A 20 4.40 -6.24 17.92
N SER A 21 4.95 -7.35 17.43
CA SER A 21 6.22 -7.94 17.85
C SER A 21 7.28 -7.94 16.75
N LEU A 22 6.86 -7.76 15.49
CA LEU A 22 7.72 -7.70 14.31
C LEU A 22 7.56 -6.36 13.59
N THR A 23 8.62 -5.93 12.93
CA THR A 23 8.63 -4.75 12.05
C THR A 23 8.83 -5.16 10.61
N ALA A 24 8.13 -4.47 9.71
CA ALA A 24 8.22 -4.63 8.28
C ALA A 24 8.24 -3.24 7.62
N ALA A 25 8.66 -3.18 6.37
CA ALA A 25 8.54 -1.98 5.56
C ALA A 25 8.07 -2.33 4.15
N VAL A 26 7.35 -1.40 3.54
CA VAL A 26 6.89 -1.51 2.16
C VAL A 26 7.23 -0.24 1.40
N LEU A 27 7.63 -0.36 0.15
CA LEU A 27 7.82 0.78 -0.74
C LEU A 27 6.48 1.13 -1.39
N VAL A 28 6.03 2.38 -1.28
CA VAL A 28 4.90 2.92 -2.04
C VAL A 28 5.47 3.56 -3.31
N PRO A 29 5.51 2.84 -4.45
CA PRO A 29 6.30 3.24 -5.61
C PRO A 29 5.40 3.98 -6.60
N PHE A 30 5.45 5.31 -6.57
CA PHE A 30 4.90 6.12 -7.65
C PHE A 30 5.79 5.99 -8.89
N CYS A 31 5.20 5.86 -10.07
CA CYS A 31 5.94 5.65 -11.30
C CYS A 31 5.16 6.16 -12.52
N PHE A 32 5.66 5.89 -13.71
CA PHE A 32 4.88 5.94 -14.95
C PHE A 32 4.58 4.53 -15.43
N ASN A 33 3.35 4.26 -15.87
CA ASN A 33 2.99 2.97 -16.49
C ASN A 33 3.51 2.87 -17.93
N GLN A 34 3.22 1.76 -18.61
CA GLN A 34 3.67 1.52 -20.00
C GLN A 34 3.12 2.55 -21.01
N GLN A 35 2.01 3.20 -20.68
CA GLN A 35 1.38 4.26 -21.48
C GLN A 35 1.95 5.66 -21.15
N GLY A 36 2.90 5.76 -20.21
CA GLY A 36 3.48 7.03 -19.77
C GLY A 36 2.58 7.82 -18.81
N GLU A 37 1.54 7.21 -18.25
CA GLU A 37 0.64 7.85 -17.30
C GLU A 37 1.18 7.71 -15.87
N PRO A 38 1.01 8.73 -15.00
CA PRO A 38 1.32 8.61 -13.58
C PRO A 38 0.56 7.41 -12.98
N ALA A 39 1.27 6.56 -12.25
CA ALA A 39 0.77 5.30 -11.73
C ALA A 39 1.39 4.95 -10.37
N VAL A 40 0.90 3.85 -9.78
CA VAL A 40 1.50 3.20 -8.61
C VAL A 40 1.81 1.76 -8.95
N LEU A 41 3.03 1.30 -8.65
CA LEU A 41 3.40 -0.10 -8.82
C LEU A 41 2.92 -0.95 -7.62
N LEU A 42 2.32 -2.09 -7.93
CA LEU A 42 1.80 -3.07 -6.96
C LEU A 42 2.16 -4.49 -7.41
N THR A 43 2.18 -5.42 -6.46
CA THR A 43 2.45 -6.84 -6.70
C THR A 43 1.26 -7.69 -6.25
N LEU A 44 0.97 -8.78 -6.97
CA LEU A 44 0.17 -9.90 -6.47
C LEU A 44 1.15 -10.87 -5.80
N ARG A 45 0.97 -11.09 -4.49
CA ARG A 45 1.82 -12.03 -3.76
C ARG A 45 1.55 -13.47 -4.22
N SER A 46 2.62 -14.22 -4.48
CA SER A 46 2.58 -15.62 -4.87
C SER A 46 1.77 -16.47 -3.88
N GLN A 47 1.03 -17.44 -4.41
CA GLN A 47 0.26 -18.41 -3.61
C GLN A 47 1.14 -19.28 -2.71
N ASN A 48 2.44 -19.38 -3.02
CA ASN A 48 3.39 -20.22 -2.28
C ASN A 48 3.87 -19.58 -0.97
N LEU A 49 3.51 -18.32 -0.71
CA LEU A 49 3.96 -17.59 0.47
C LEU A 49 3.18 -17.99 1.73
N ALA A 50 3.90 -18.14 2.84
CA ALA A 50 3.30 -18.49 4.13
C ALA A 50 2.37 -17.41 4.71
N ARG A 51 2.52 -16.15 4.28
CA ARG A 51 1.74 -15.00 4.76
C ARG A 51 1.23 -14.18 3.59
N HIS A 52 -0.04 -13.76 3.70
CA HIS A 52 -0.66 -12.82 2.76
C HIS A 52 -0.63 -13.29 1.28
N ALA A 53 -0.57 -14.59 1.03
CA ALA A 53 -0.65 -15.19 -0.30
C ALA A 53 -1.89 -14.73 -1.06
N GLY A 54 -1.73 -14.42 -2.35
CA GLY A 54 -2.82 -13.98 -3.23
C GLY A 54 -3.36 -12.59 -2.95
N LEU A 55 -2.72 -11.79 -2.10
CA LEU A 55 -3.12 -10.40 -1.85
C LEU A 55 -2.34 -9.44 -2.74
N ILE A 56 -3.01 -8.38 -3.20
CA ILE A 56 -2.32 -7.26 -3.82
C ILE A 56 -1.66 -6.41 -2.74
N SER A 57 -0.35 -6.21 -2.86
CA SER A 57 0.47 -5.45 -1.92
C SER A 57 1.42 -4.49 -2.62
N PHE A 58 1.96 -3.58 -1.83
CA PHE A 58 3.21 -2.92 -2.16
C PHE A 58 4.38 -3.91 -2.04
N PRO A 59 5.46 -3.74 -2.81
CA PRO A 59 6.67 -4.52 -2.59
C PRO A 59 7.26 -4.21 -1.21
N GLY A 60 7.76 -5.24 -0.54
CA GLY A 60 8.27 -5.11 0.82
C GLY A 60 8.09 -6.34 1.69
N GLY A 61 8.71 -6.32 2.85
CA GLY A 61 8.78 -7.47 3.73
C GLY A 61 9.22 -7.15 5.15
N ILE A 62 9.58 -8.19 5.88
CA ILE A 62 10.00 -8.11 7.28
C ILE A 62 11.41 -7.52 7.35
N ALA A 63 11.66 -6.70 8.37
CA ALA A 63 13.00 -6.17 8.60
C ALA A 63 13.97 -7.29 8.98
N ASP A 64 15.09 -7.34 8.28
CA ASP A 64 16.20 -8.23 8.58
C ASP A 64 17.11 -7.63 9.65
N LYS A 65 17.91 -8.48 10.32
CA LYS A 65 18.85 -8.03 11.37
C LYS A 65 19.87 -7.00 10.88
N GLY A 66 20.15 -6.98 9.58
CA GLY A 66 21.10 -6.05 8.96
C GLY A 66 20.49 -4.71 8.57
N ASP A 67 19.15 -4.61 8.47
CA ASP A 67 18.49 -3.40 8.01
C ASP A 67 18.60 -2.31 9.09
N VAL A 68 19.25 -1.18 8.77
CA VAL A 68 19.44 -0.09 9.72
C VAL A 68 18.27 0.90 9.75
N SER A 69 17.34 0.77 8.80
CA SER A 69 16.14 1.60 8.71
C SER A 69 15.00 0.93 7.94
N ALA A 70 13.76 1.40 8.14
CA ALA A 70 12.62 0.95 7.33
C ALA A 70 12.79 1.26 5.83
N THR A 71 13.49 2.33 5.49
CA THR A 71 13.82 2.65 4.09
C THR A 71 14.73 1.59 3.49
N GLU A 72 15.74 1.12 4.22
CA GLU A 72 16.63 0.06 3.75
C GLU A 72 15.89 -1.26 3.58
N THR A 73 15.05 -1.65 4.55
CA THR A 73 14.17 -2.83 4.42
C THR A 73 13.31 -2.74 3.16
N ALA A 74 12.62 -1.61 2.95
CA ALA A 74 11.73 -1.46 1.79
C ALA A 74 12.50 -1.52 0.46
N LEU A 75 13.69 -0.91 0.39
CA LEU A 75 14.52 -0.92 -0.82
C LEU A 75 15.08 -2.32 -1.11
N ARG A 76 15.63 -3.01 -0.09
CA ARG A 76 16.15 -4.38 -0.21
C ARG A 76 15.07 -5.32 -0.73
N GLU A 77 13.91 -5.33 -0.07
CA GLU A 77 12.80 -6.21 -0.45
C GLU A 77 12.26 -5.87 -1.84
N THR A 78 12.22 -4.59 -2.23
CA THR A 78 11.81 -4.21 -3.59
C THR A 78 12.81 -4.70 -4.64
N GLU A 79 14.11 -4.65 -4.34
CA GLU A 79 15.15 -5.20 -5.21
C GLU A 79 15.06 -6.72 -5.31
N GLU A 80 14.82 -7.43 -4.19
CA GLU A 80 14.66 -8.88 -4.14
C GLU A 80 13.40 -9.38 -4.88
N GLU A 81 12.27 -8.68 -4.74
CA GLU A 81 10.99 -9.07 -5.36
C GLU A 81 10.92 -8.72 -6.85
N LEU A 82 11.49 -7.57 -7.25
CA LEU A 82 11.26 -6.97 -8.58
C LEU A 82 12.53 -6.61 -9.36
N GLY A 83 13.71 -6.77 -8.77
CA GLY A 83 14.98 -6.40 -9.40
C GLY A 83 15.19 -4.90 -9.55
N ILE A 84 14.41 -4.06 -8.87
CA ILE A 84 14.51 -2.59 -8.96
C ILE A 84 15.68 -2.13 -8.08
N PRO A 85 16.77 -1.59 -8.67
CA PRO A 85 17.92 -1.19 -7.88
C PRO A 85 17.60 0.07 -7.04
N PRO A 86 18.15 0.21 -5.83
CA PRO A 86 17.96 1.41 -5.00
C PRO A 86 18.34 2.72 -5.69
N ALA A 87 19.28 2.68 -6.65
CA ALA A 87 19.68 3.84 -7.44
C ALA A 87 18.56 4.43 -8.33
N ASN A 88 17.53 3.63 -8.61
CA ASN A 88 16.37 4.03 -9.41
C ASN A 88 15.22 4.56 -8.57
N VAL A 89 15.37 4.56 -7.24
CA VAL A 89 14.31 4.92 -6.30
C VAL A 89 14.62 6.26 -5.65
N ASP A 90 13.83 7.27 -6.01
CA ASP A 90 13.88 8.60 -5.40
C ASP A 90 12.97 8.61 -4.16
N VAL A 91 13.57 8.34 -3.00
CA VAL A 91 12.85 8.20 -1.73
C VAL A 91 12.42 9.57 -1.20
N TRP A 92 11.11 9.74 -1.01
CA TRP A 92 10.54 10.94 -0.38
C TRP A 92 10.49 10.82 1.14
N GLY A 93 10.36 9.60 1.65
CA GLY A 93 10.54 9.29 3.07
C GLY A 93 9.48 8.34 3.63
N PRO A 94 9.71 7.81 4.85
CA PRO A 94 8.76 6.99 5.56
C PRO A 94 7.57 7.82 6.08
N ILE A 95 6.41 7.18 6.19
CA ILE A 95 5.22 7.71 6.88
C ILE A 95 4.94 6.87 8.13
N HIS A 96 3.98 7.31 8.97
CA HIS A 96 3.77 6.67 10.26
C HIS A 96 3.44 5.17 10.11
N PRO A 97 4.07 4.28 10.90
CA PRO A 97 3.78 2.86 10.85
C PRO A 97 2.31 2.53 11.12
N LEU A 98 1.84 1.46 10.48
CA LEU A 98 0.48 0.95 10.59
C LEU A 98 0.52 -0.56 10.87
N PRO A 99 -0.31 -1.08 11.79
CA PRO A 99 -0.32 -2.51 12.07
C PRO A 99 -1.03 -3.28 10.95
N SER A 100 -0.43 -4.39 10.54
CA SER A 100 -1.07 -5.38 9.67
C SER A 100 -2.00 -6.25 10.53
N LEU A 101 -3.29 -5.91 10.57
CA LEU A 101 -4.25 -6.56 11.46
C LEU A 101 -4.34 -8.08 11.21
N GLY A 102 -4.37 -8.85 12.29
CA GLY A 102 -4.32 -10.31 12.23
C GLY A 102 -2.89 -10.87 12.09
N SER A 103 -1.89 -10.01 11.99
CA SER A 103 -0.47 -10.35 12.15
C SER A 103 0.13 -9.46 13.24
N GLU A 104 1.12 -9.95 13.99
CA GLU A 104 1.80 -9.14 15.00
C GLU A 104 2.86 -8.21 14.36
N ILE A 105 2.58 -7.66 13.18
CA ILE A 105 3.53 -6.93 12.35
C ILE A 105 3.14 -5.45 12.28
N SER A 106 4.09 -4.58 12.60
CA SER A 106 4.02 -3.13 12.35
C SER A 106 4.72 -2.81 11.03
N VAL A 107 3.97 -2.27 10.06
CA VAL A 107 4.47 -2.00 8.71
C VAL A 107 4.72 -0.51 8.55
N THR A 108 5.92 -0.14 8.12
CA THR A 108 6.29 1.25 7.81
C THR A 108 6.24 1.47 6.29
N PRO A 109 5.32 2.29 5.77
CA PRO A 109 5.31 2.62 4.35
C PRO A 109 6.37 3.67 4.04
N VAL A 110 7.13 3.46 2.98
CA VAL A 110 8.19 4.34 2.49
C VAL A 110 7.77 4.86 1.13
N VAL A 111 7.48 6.15 1.03
CA VAL A 111 6.99 6.76 -0.21
C VAL A 111 8.16 7.13 -1.08
N ALA A 112 8.09 6.77 -2.36
CA ALA A 112 9.14 7.04 -3.33
C ALA A 112 8.58 7.20 -4.74
N PHE A 113 9.41 7.77 -5.60
CA PHE A 113 9.22 7.74 -7.04
C PHE A 113 10.25 6.78 -7.69
N VAL A 114 9.78 5.84 -8.49
CA VAL A 114 10.63 4.86 -9.18
C VAL A 114 10.79 5.27 -10.63
N ARG A 115 12.05 5.32 -11.07
CA ARG A 115 12.43 5.70 -12.44
C ARG A 115 12.85 4.47 -13.23
N SER A 116 12.52 4.50 -14.53
CA SER A 116 13.16 3.61 -15.50
C SER A 116 14.64 3.99 -15.65
N SER A 117 15.50 2.99 -15.80
CA SER A 117 16.96 3.14 -16.00
C SER A 117 17.30 3.57 -17.43
N GLY A 118 16.41 3.26 -18.37
CA GLY A 118 16.64 3.37 -19.80
C GLY A 118 15.46 3.98 -20.57
N PRO A 119 15.47 3.82 -21.91
CA PRO A 119 14.39 4.30 -22.76
C PRO A 119 13.13 3.42 -22.69
N GLU A 120 13.26 2.22 -22.12
CA GLU A 120 12.17 1.25 -21.94
C GLU A 120 11.26 1.65 -20.78
N SER A 121 10.06 1.08 -20.74
CA SER A 121 9.15 1.29 -19.63
C SER A 121 9.66 0.57 -18.37
N LEU A 122 9.34 1.08 -17.19
CA LEU A 122 9.73 0.44 -15.91
C LEU A 122 9.33 -1.05 -15.87
N MET A 123 8.19 -1.41 -16.47
CA MET A 123 7.68 -2.79 -16.50
C MET A 123 8.57 -3.75 -17.30
N GLU A 124 9.26 -3.26 -18.33
CA GLU A 124 10.14 -4.08 -19.18
C GLU A 124 11.49 -4.34 -18.49
N GLU A 125 11.90 -3.46 -17.57
CA GLU A 125 13.16 -3.59 -16.82
C GLU A 125 13.06 -4.52 -15.60
N LEU A 126 11.86 -4.92 -15.19
CA LEU A 126 11.66 -5.72 -13.97
C LEU A 126 12.27 -7.12 -14.09
N VAL A 127 12.96 -7.54 -13.03
CA VAL A 127 13.42 -8.93 -12.85
C VAL A 127 12.61 -9.51 -11.70
N VAL A 128 11.44 -10.04 -12.04
CA VAL A 128 10.46 -10.51 -11.05
C VAL A 128 10.88 -11.84 -10.44
N ASN A 129 10.92 -11.91 -9.11
CA ASN A 129 11.07 -13.17 -8.38
C ASN A 129 9.72 -13.89 -8.30
N GLU A 130 9.49 -14.85 -9.20
CA GLU A 130 8.23 -15.60 -9.33
C GLU A 130 7.88 -16.44 -8.07
N ASN A 131 8.83 -16.70 -7.19
CA ASN A 131 8.54 -17.38 -5.92
C ASN A 131 7.73 -16.49 -4.96
N GLU A 132 7.80 -15.17 -5.14
CA GLU A 132 7.23 -14.19 -4.23
C GLU A 132 6.16 -13.34 -4.90
N VAL A 133 6.31 -13.07 -6.20
CA VAL A 133 5.41 -12.23 -6.99
C VAL A 133 4.81 -13.02 -8.14
N GLU A 134 3.49 -13.13 -8.17
CA GLU A 134 2.74 -13.79 -9.23
C GLU A 134 2.45 -12.83 -10.40
N LYS A 135 2.21 -11.55 -10.10
CA LYS A 135 1.83 -10.54 -11.09
C LYS A 135 2.24 -9.14 -10.61
N VAL A 136 2.58 -8.25 -11.54
CA VAL A 136 2.83 -6.83 -11.27
C VAL A 136 1.74 -5.99 -11.91
N PHE A 137 1.27 -4.95 -11.21
CA PHE A 137 0.28 -4.00 -11.69
C PHE A 137 0.84 -2.57 -11.64
N THR A 138 0.41 -1.74 -12.58
CA THR A 138 0.69 -0.29 -12.60
C THR A 138 -0.59 0.51 -12.90
N PRO A 139 -1.65 0.40 -12.07
CA PRO A 139 -2.86 1.20 -12.27
C PRO A 139 -2.51 2.70 -12.27
N SER A 140 -3.08 3.42 -13.23
CA SER A 140 -2.88 4.86 -13.30
C SER A 140 -3.51 5.56 -12.10
N LEU A 141 -2.94 6.70 -11.70
CA LEU A 141 -3.52 7.53 -10.65
C LEU A 141 -4.92 7.99 -11.05
N ALA A 142 -5.18 8.17 -12.35
CA ALA A 142 -6.50 8.51 -12.86
C ALA A 142 -7.53 7.41 -12.60
N SER A 143 -7.20 6.13 -12.85
CA SER A 143 -8.12 5.02 -12.57
C SER A 143 -8.33 4.82 -11.07
N LEU A 144 -7.29 4.99 -10.26
CA LEU A 144 -7.40 4.94 -8.80
C LEU A 144 -8.23 6.09 -8.21
N CYS A 145 -8.31 7.23 -8.91
CA CYS A 145 -9.16 8.36 -8.55
C CYS A 145 -10.62 8.21 -9.03
N ASP A 146 -10.94 7.19 -9.82
CA ASP A 146 -12.29 7.00 -10.34
C ASP A 146 -13.23 6.39 -9.27
N PRO A 147 -14.31 7.09 -8.88
CA PRO A 147 -15.26 6.58 -7.89
C PRO A 147 -15.95 5.27 -8.28
N ARG A 148 -15.99 4.92 -9.58
CA ARG A 148 -16.57 3.66 -10.06
C ARG A 148 -15.78 2.43 -9.57
N GLY A 149 -14.49 2.59 -9.30
CA GLY A 149 -13.62 1.55 -8.74
C GLY A 149 -13.58 1.55 -7.21
N TRP A 150 -14.39 2.35 -6.51
CA TRP A 150 -14.32 2.47 -5.05
C TRP A 150 -15.39 1.65 -4.34
N GLU A 151 -14.94 0.71 -3.52
CA GLU A 151 -15.78 -0.08 -2.61
C GLU A 151 -15.36 0.10 -1.14
N TYR A 152 -16.15 -0.38 -0.18
CA TYR A 152 -15.78 -0.32 1.24
C TYR A 152 -16.00 -1.65 1.94
N THR A 153 -15.09 -1.97 2.85
CA THR A 153 -15.28 -3.07 3.79
C THR A 153 -15.64 -2.52 5.17
N ASN A 154 -16.57 -3.20 5.85
CA ASN A 154 -16.92 -2.90 7.24
C ASN A 154 -16.15 -3.87 8.15
N TRP A 155 -14.90 -3.53 8.44
CA TRP A 155 -14.03 -4.41 9.22
C TRP A 155 -14.24 -4.18 10.72
N LYS A 156 -14.35 -5.27 11.48
CA LYS A 156 -14.26 -5.25 12.94
C LYS A 156 -13.01 -6.03 13.35
N TYR A 157 -12.18 -5.41 14.18
CA TYR A 157 -11.04 -6.05 14.81
C TYR A 157 -11.05 -5.74 16.31
N PRO A 158 -10.79 -6.70 17.22
CA PRO A 158 -10.81 -6.46 18.66
C PRO A 158 -9.93 -5.27 19.07
N GLY A 159 -10.48 -4.37 19.89
CA GLY A 159 -9.79 -3.16 20.36
C GLY A 159 -9.72 -2.02 19.34
N VAL A 160 -10.07 -2.24 18.07
CA VAL A 160 -10.07 -1.20 17.04
C VAL A 160 -11.51 -0.69 16.84
N PRO A 161 -11.73 0.65 16.90
CA PRO A 161 -13.04 1.22 16.59
C PRO A 161 -13.51 0.80 15.19
N ARG A 162 -14.82 0.56 15.06
CA ARG A 162 -15.41 0.25 13.77
C ARG A 162 -15.20 1.43 12.80
N HIS A 163 -14.71 1.12 11.61
CA HIS A 163 -14.47 2.08 10.54
C HIS A 163 -14.74 1.40 9.19
N LEU A 164 -15.07 2.22 8.18
CA LEU A 164 -15.03 1.76 6.79
C LEU A 164 -13.58 1.76 6.32
N ALA A 165 -13.15 0.68 5.69
CA ALA A 165 -11.83 0.58 5.06
C ALA A 165 -11.99 0.61 3.54
N PRO A 166 -11.13 1.38 2.83
CA PRO A 166 -11.23 1.50 1.38
C PRO A 166 -10.90 0.17 0.70
N VAL A 167 -11.58 -0.06 -0.42
CA VAL A 167 -11.24 -1.06 -1.43
C VAL A 167 -11.14 -0.36 -2.77
N PHE A 168 -10.14 -0.72 -3.57
CA PHE A 168 -10.00 -0.28 -4.96
C PHE A 168 -10.18 -1.51 -5.85
N VAL A 169 -11.12 -1.43 -6.79
CA VAL A 169 -11.36 -2.43 -7.83
C VAL A 169 -10.66 -1.94 -9.09
N LEU A 170 -9.74 -2.75 -9.60
CA LEU A 170 -9.01 -2.47 -10.84
C LEU A 170 -9.82 -2.92 -12.05
N ASP A 171 -9.42 -2.48 -13.25
CA ASP A 171 -10.15 -2.78 -14.50
C ASP A 171 -10.25 -4.29 -14.84
N GLY A 172 -9.43 -5.13 -14.21
CA GLY A 172 -9.47 -6.61 -14.33
C GLY A 172 -10.20 -7.33 -13.19
N ASP A 173 -11.03 -6.61 -12.42
CA ASP A 173 -11.74 -7.09 -11.21
C ASP A 173 -10.82 -7.46 -10.02
N GLU A 174 -9.50 -7.24 -10.12
CA GLU A 174 -8.62 -7.43 -8.98
C GLU A 174 -8.85 -6.35 -7.91
N ARG A 175 -8.83 -6.77 -6.64
CA ARG A 175 -9.17 -5.91 -5.50
C ARG A 175 -7.95 -5.60 -4.65
N ILE A 176 -7.68 -4.31 -4.47
CA ILE A 176 -6.76 -3.81 -3.45
C ILE A 176 -7.57 -3.52 -2.20
N TRP A 177 -7.25 -4.19 -1.08
CA TRP A 177 -7.96 -4.06 0.18
C TRP A 177 -7.00 -4.17 1.37
N GLY A 178 -7.52 -4.12 2.59
CA GLY A 178 -6.73 -4.29 3.80
C GLY A 178 -5.72 -3.16 4.02
N LEU A 179 -4.52 -3.51 4.51
CA LEU A 179 -3.48 -2.53 4.82
C LEU A 179 -2.99 -1.77 3.56
N THR A 180 -2.83 -2.48 2.44
CA THR A 180 -2.42 -1.89 1.16
C THR A 180 -3.36 -0.75 0.74
N ALA A 181 -4.67 -1.00 0.75
CA ALA A 181 -5.66 0.01 0.38
C ALA A 181 -5.67 1.21 1.34
N LYS A 182 -5.44 0.98 2.64
CA LYS A 182 -5.36 2.06 3.64
C LYS A 182 -4.15 2.97 3.40
N ILE A 183 -2.98 2.38 3.15
CA ILE A 183 -1.76 3.12 2.81
C ILE A 183 -1.99 3.90 1.50
N LEU A 184 -2.52 3.24 0.47
CA LEU A 184 -2.81 3.88 -0.81
C LEU A 184 -3.77 5.06 -0.64
N HIS A 185 -4.85 4.90 0.11
CA HIS A 185 -5.80 5.98 0.41
C HIS A 185 -5.11 7.18 1.07
N LEU A 186 -4.28 6.96 2.09
CA LEU A 186 -3.55 8.04 2.77
C LEU A 186 -2.64 8.81 1.80
N CYS A 187 -1.89 8.07 0.98
CA CYS A 187 -1.01 8.65 -0.03
C CYS A 187 -1.79 9.47 -1.06
N MET A 188 -2.86 8.90 -1.63
CA MET A 188 -3.68 9.56 -2.65
C MET A 188 -4.37 10.82 -2.10
N ALA A 189 -4.96 10.75 -0.90
CA ALA A 189 -5.60 11.90 -0.26
C ALA A 189 -4.62 13.05 0.05
N SER A 190 -3.34 12.72 0.28
CA SER A 190 -2.32 13.71 0.61
C SER A 190 -1.58 14.29 -0.59
N ILE A 191 -1.37 13.47 -1.63
CA ILE A 191 -0.59 13.83 -2.82
C ILE A 191 -1.49 14.44 -3.90
N LEU A 192 -2.73 13.96 -4.01
CA LEU A 192 -3.70 14.38 -5.03
C LEU A 192 -4.99 14.93 -4.41
N PRO A 193 -4.94 15.89 -3.46
CA PRO A 193 -6.12 16.30 -2.71
C PRO A 193 -7.24 16.90 -3.56
N GLU A 194 -6.93 17.47 -4.73
CA GLU A 194 -7.95 18.04 -5.64
C GLU A 194 -8.59 17.00 -6.57
N LEU A 195 -7.92 15.86 -6.78
CA LEU A 195 -8.39 14.81 -7.70
C LEU A 195 -8.97 13.60 -6.95
N TYR A 196 -8.53 13.39 -5.71
CA TYR A 196 -8.92 12.25 -4.90
C TYR A 196 -9.85 12.68 -3.76
N CYS A 197 -11.15 12.79 -4.07
CA CYS A 197 -12.20 13.16 -3.11
C CYS A 197 -12.90 11.93 -2.55
N ARG A 198 -12.17 11.09 -1.80
CA ARG A 198 -12.72 9.88 -1.16
C ARG A 198 -12.85 10.05 0.34
N ASP A 199 -14.05 10.23 0.85
CA ASP A 199 -14.30 10.31 2.29
C ASP A 199 -14.47 8.90 2.88
N CYS A 200 -13.38 8.29 3.37
CA CYS A 200 -13.46 7.00 4.07
C CYS A 200 -13.14 7.07 5.56
N LEU A 201 -12.68 8.23 6.05
CA LEU A 201 -12.11 8.37 7.40
C LEU A 201 -13.14 8.71 8.49
N VAL A 202 -14.38 9.09 8.14
CA VAL A 202 -15.41 9.45 9.11
C VAL A 202 -16.76 8.85 8.75
N GLN A 203 -16.99 7.61 9.18
CA GLN A 203 -18.29 7.03 9.53
C GLN A 203 -17.95 5.77 10.34
N LEU A 204 -18.24 5.69 11.64
CA LEU A 204 -19.59 5.47 12.15
C LEU A 204 -19.75 6.08 13.56
N ALA A 205 -20.33 7.28 13.63
CA ALA A 205 -21.10 7.71 14.79
C ALA A 205 -22.59 7.70 14.38
N GLY A 206 -23.29 6.62 14.71
CA GLY A 206 -24.75 6.53 14.53
C GLY A 206 -25.21 5.83 13.24
N ALA A 207 -25.17 4.51 13.23
CA ALA A 207 -26.08 3.71 12.41
C ALA A 207 -26.43 2.44 13.20
N ASP A 208 -27.17 2.66 14.29
CA ASP A 208 -28.11 1.65 14.77
C ASP A 208 -29.30 1.74 13.82
N ASN A 209 -29.33 0.88 12.81
CA ASN A 209 -30.53 0.59 12.06
C ASN A 209 -30.39 -0.81 11.46
N GLY A 210 -31.15 -1.73 12.03
CA GLY A 210 -31.29 -3.09 11.54
C GLY A 210 -31.70 -3.12 10.07
N GLY A 211 -30.74 -3.39 9.20
CA GLY A 211 -30.96 -3.84 7.83
C GLY A 211 -30.34 -5.22 7.71
N LYS A 212 -31.20 -6.21 7.47
CA LYS A 212 -30.82 -7.60 7.21
C LYS A 212 -29.83 -7.67 6.04
N LEU A 213 -28.74 -8.41 6.26
CA LEU A 213 -27.94 -9.04 5.21
C LEU A 213 -28.76 -10.12 4.50
#